data_AF-A0A847CB50-F1
#
_entry.id   AF-A0A847CB50-F1
#
_cell.length_a   1.000
_cell.length_b   1.000
_cell.length_c   1.000
_cell.angle_alpha   90.00
_cell.angle_beta   90.00
_cell.angle_gamma   90.00
#
_symmetry.space_group_name_H-M   'P 1'
#
loop_
_entity.id
_entity.type
_entity.pdbx_description
1 polymer ?
#
loop_
_entity_poly.entity_id
_entity_poly.type
_entity_poly.pdbx_seq_one_letter_code
_entity_poly.pdbx_strand_id
1 'polypeptide(L)'
;MKEDLSEIISLIDGVGRVNVAITLEAGVSYEYASEKSYLDDSEESGGSYRKSGESTLIVLDGENGEAPVLLRRNEPVVLGVAVVCEGGDNPLIKEKVIETASVLCGIKSNRVSVSKMS
;
A
#
# COMPACT_ATOMS: atom_id res chain seq x y z
N MET A 1 6.30 -8.79 -1.73
CA MET A 1 6.46 -7.64 -0.81
C MET A 1 7.38 -7.94 0.38
N LYS A 2 7.04 -8.90 1.26
CA LYS A 2 7.89 -9.23 2.43
C LYS A 2 9.26 -9.78 2.01
N GLU A 3 9.27 -10.71 1.06
CA GLU A 3 10.47 -11.36 0.54
C GLU A 3 11.38 -10.34 -0.15
N ASP A 4 10.82 -9.54 -1.07
CA ASP A 4 11.53 -8.46 -1.76
C ASP A 4 12.19 -7.46 -0.79
N LEU A 5 11.49 -7.08 0.29
CA LEU A 5 12.03 -6.15 1.28
C LEU A 5 13.21 -6.77 2.06
N SER A 6 13.11 -8.04 2.43
CA SER A 6 14.20 -8.75 3.11
C SER A 6 15.43 -8.89 2.20
N GLU A 7 15.21 -9.18 0.92
CA GLU A 7 16.29 -9.29 -0.07
C GLU A 7 17.00 -7.95 -0.26
N ILE A 8 16.26 -6.86 -0.48
CA ILE A 8 16.85 -5.54 -0.67
C ILE A 8 17.62 -5.11 0.59
N ILE A 9 17.04 -5.28 1.78
CA ILE A 9 17.72 -4.92 3.03
C ILE A 9 18.99 -5.75 3.21
N SER A 10 19.01 -7.02 2.81
CA SER A 10 20.19 -7.89 2.92
C SER A 10 21.40 -7.46 2.07
N LEU A 11 21.16 -6.64 1.03
CA LEU A 11 22.22 -6.07 0.19
C LEU A 11 22.90 -4.84 0.82
N ILE A 12 22.40 -4.34 1.95
CA ILE A 12 23.02 -3.23 2.67
C ILE A 12 24.32 -3.72 3.32
N ASP A 13 25.42 -3.04 3.00
CA ASP A 13 26.73 -3.38 3.55
C ASP A 13 26.74 -3.37 5.09
N GLY A 14 27.27 -4.46 5.68
CA GLY A 14 27.33 -4.69 7.12
C GLY A 14 26.03 -5.19 7.78
N VAL A 15 24.91 -5.32 7.06
CA VAL A 15 23.62 -5.71 7.65
C VAL A 15 23.55 -7.18 8.10
N GLY A 16 24.30 -8.04 7.41
CA GLY A 16 24.33 -9.49 7.63
C GLY A 16 22.99 -10.18 7.38
N ARG A 17 22.68 -11.24 8.14
CA ARG A 17 21.38 -11.92 8.05
C ARG A 17 20.24 -10.99 8.49
N VAL A 18 19.12 -11.07 7.80
CA VAL A 18 17.94 -10.21 8.00
C VAL A 18 16.68 -11.06 8.15
N ASN A 19 15.80 -10.65 9.05
CA ASN A 19 14.42 -11.13 9.14
C ASN A 19 13.48 -9.94 9.25
N VAL A 20 12.42 -9.94 8.45
CA VAL A 20 11.47 -8.82 8.35
C VAL A 20 10.08 -9.31 8.67
N ALA A 21 9.30 -8.49 9.36
CA ALA A 21 7.86 -8.66 9.53
C ALA A 21 7.13 -7.37 9.12
N ILE A 22 5.97 -7.52 8.47
CA ILE A 22 5.13 -6.41 8.01
C ILE A 22 3.73 -6.61 8.58
N THR A 23 3.17 -5.56 9.17
CA THR A 23 1.78 -5.54 9.67
C THR A 23 0.92 -4.68 8.76
N LEU A 24 -0.26 -5.18 8.41
CA LEU A 24 -1.25 -4.49 7.55
C LEU A 24 -2.49 -4.11 8.37
N GLU A 25 -3.15 -3.02 8.00
CA GLU A 25 -4.29 -2.44 8.74
C GLU A 25 -5.58 -3.28 8.64
N ALA A 26 -5.88 -3.80 7.45
CA ALA A 26 -6.96 -4.75 7.18
C ALA A 26 -6.78 -5.37 5.78
N GLY A 27 -7.58 -6.39 5.43
CA GLY A 27 -7.66 -6.93 4.07
C GLY A 27 -8.27 -5.94 3.07
N VAL A 28 -8.28 -6.31 1.78
CA VAL A 28 -8.80 -5.49 0.67
C VAL A 28 -10.20 -4.97 1.00
N SER A 29 -10.39 -3.65 0.92
CA SER A 29 -11.71 -3.02 1.02
C SER A 29 -12.24 -2.69 -0.38
N TYR A 30 -13.55 -2.90 -0.54
CA TYR A 30 -14.27 -2.67 -1.78
C TYR A 30 -15.24 -1.51 -1.57
N GLU A 31 -15.12 -0.47 -2.39
CA GLU A 31 -16.06 0.63 -2.44
C GLU A 31 -17.03 0.39 -3.60
N TYR A 32 -18.32 0.35 -3.30
CA TYR A 32 -19.40 0.14 -4.27
C TYR A 32 -20.15 1.44 -4.52
N ALA A 33 -20.62 1.64 -5.74
CA ALA A 33 -21.52 2.76 -6.05
C ALA A 33 -22.83 2.60 -5.27
N SER A 34 -23.28 3.67 -4.62
CA SER A 34 -24.62 3.75 -4.03
C SER A 34 -25.36 4.96 -4.62
N GLU A 35 -26.67 4.84 -4.82
CA GLU A 35 -27.54 5.85 -5.47
C GLU A 35 -27.39 7.28 -4.91
N LYS A 36 -26.85 7.46 -3.70
CA LYS A 36 -26.74 8.76 -3.05
C LYS A 36 -25.60 9.66 -3.55
N SER A 37 -24.67 9.16 -4.35
CA SER A 37 -23.59 9.98 -4.93
C SER A 37 -23.92 10.58 -6.31
N TYR A 38 -25.18 10.54 -6.74
CA TYR A 38 -25.66 11.10 -8.01
C TYR A 38 -26.48 12.39 -7.85
N LEU A 39 -26.22 13.21 -6.82
CA LEU A 39 -26.95 14.47 -6.58
C LEU A 39 -26.06 15.73 -6.55
N ASP A 40 -24.85 15.68 -7.14
CA ASP A 40 -24.00 16.87 -7.27
C ASP A 40 -23.37 17.03 -8.67
N ASP A 41 -24.03 16.53 -9.71
CA ASP A 41 -23.65 16.87 -11.09
C ASP A 41 -24.84 16.65 -12.03
N SER A 42 -25.87 17.47 -11.83
CA SER A 42 -26.95 17.61 -12.80
C SER A 42 -26.61 18.73 -13.78
N GLU A 43 -25.78 18.47 -14.80
CA GLU A 43 -25.91 19.10 -16.12
C GLU A 43 -25.39 18.15 -17.22
N GLU A 44 -26.35 17.61 -17.96
CA GLU A 44 -26.36 17.49 -19.42
C GLU A 44 -25.28 16.65 -20.16
N SER A 45 -25.79 15.65 -20.89
CA SER A 45 -25.24 15.11 -22.15
C SER A 45 -24.18 14.00 -22.09
N GLY A 46 -24.58 12.82 -22.60
CA GLY A 46 -23.79 11.93 -23.45
C GLY A 46 -22.33 11.70 -23.05
N GLY A 47 -22.10 10.76 -22.12
CA GLY A 47 -20.83 10.03 -21.98
C GLY A 47 -19.57 10.88 -21.90
N SER A 48 -19.28 11.44 -20.74
CA SER A 48 -18.06 12.22 -20.49
C SER A 48 -17.03 11.41 -19.69
N TYR A 49 -16.00 10.90 -20.36
CA TYR A 49 -14.84 10.28 -19.72
C TYR A 49 -13.91 11.37 -19.17
N ARG A 50 -13.79 11.48 -17.84
CA ARG A 50 -12.72 12.27 -17.20
C ARG A 50 -11.77 11.34 -16.45
N LYS A 51 -10.56 11.22 -17.00
CA LYS A 51 -9.45 10.45 -16.41
C LYS A 51 -8.58 11.41 -15.60
N SER A 52 -8.50 11.22 -14.29
CA SER A 52 -7.48 11.85 -13.45
C SER A 52 -7.09 10.89 -12.33
N GLY A 53 -5.81 10.50 -12.30
CA GLY A 53 -5.17 9.70 -11.25
C GLY A 53 -5.82 8.34 -10.95
N GLU A 54 -5.29 7.27 -11.55
CA GLU A 54 -5.55 5.87 -11.11
C GLU A 54 -7.02 5.43 -10.98
N SER A 55 -7.92 5.91 -11.83
CA SER A 55 -9.34 5.52 -11.82
C SER A 55 -9.80 5.20 -13.24
N THR A 56 -10.32 3.99 -13.48
CA THR A 56 -10.99 3.60 -14.74
C THR A 56 -12.44 3.23 -14.44
N LEU A 57 -13.37 4.06 -14.91
CA LEU A 57 -14.81 3.84 -14.89
C LEU A 57 -15.25 3.17 -16.20
N ILE A 58 -16.09 2.13 -16.12
CA ILE A 58 -16.86 1.62 -17.27
C ILE A 58 -18.29 1.38 -16.80
N VAL A 59 -19.25 2.05 -17.43
CA VAL A 59 -20.69 1.79 -17.30
C VAL A 59 -21.08 0.88 -18.48
N LEU A 60 -21.58 -0.32 -18.20
CA LEU A 60 -22.25 -1.16 -19.20
C LEU A 60 -23.75 -1.02 -18.98
N ASP A 61 -24.43 -0.41 -19.94
CA ASP A 61 -25.88 -0.36 -20.01
C ASP A 61 -26.37 -1.76 -20.45
N GLY A 62 -27.05 -2.48 -19.56
CA GLY A 62 -27.40 -3.89 -19.75
C GLY A 62 -28.75 -4.23 -19.10
N GLU A 63 -29.69 -4.61 -19.96
CA GLU A 63 -31.14 -4.83 -19.78
C GLU A 63 -31.58 -5.89 -18.73
N ASN A 64 -30.72 -6.32 -17.78
CA ASN A 64 -31.06 -7.38 -16.82
C ASN A 64 -30.27 -7.26 -15.51
N GLY A 65 -30.90 -6.66 -14.49
CA GLY A 65 -30.51 -6.79 -13.09
C GLY A 65 -29.43 -5.82 -12.62
N GLU A 66 -29.76 -5.00 -11.62
CA GLU A 66 -28.84 -4.10 -10.92
C GLU A 66 -27.78 -4.90 -10.15
N ALA A 67 -26.62 -5.15 -10.77
CA ALA A 67 -25.44 -5.61 -10.06
C ALA A 67 -24.64 -4.40 -9.56
N PRO A 68 -24.21 -4.35 -8.28
CA PRO A 68 -23.48 -3.21 -7.74
C PRO A 68 -22.14 -3.03 -8.46
N VAL A 69 -21.92 -1.82 -9.00
CA VAL A 69 -20.71 -1.47 -9.73
C VAL A 69 -19.58 -1.22 -8.73
N LEU A 70 -18.47 -1.95 -8.88
CA LEU A 70 -17.27 -1.76 -8.08
C LEU A 70 -16.57 -0.47 -8.50
N LEU A 71 -16.50 0.51 -7.59
CA LEU A 71 -15.87 1.81 -7.84
C LEU A 71 -14.38 1.79 -7.57
N ARG A 72 -13.95 1.13 -6.49
CA ARG A 72 -12.55 1.15 -6.06
C ARG A 72 -12.17 -0.10 -5.30
N ARG A 73 -11.00 -0.65 -5.63
CA ARG A 73 -10.31 -1.68 -4.85
C ARG A 73 -9.15 -1.02 -4.13
N ASN A 74 -9.17 -1.00 -2.80
CA ASN A 74 -8.07 -0.43 -2.02
C ASN A 74 -7.11 -1.53 -1.58
N GLU A 75 -5.82 -1.32 -1.83
CA GLU A 75 -4.77 -2.17 -1.30
C GLU A 75 -4.62 -1.97 0.22
N PRO A 76 -4.21 -3.02 0.95
CA PRO A 76 -4.03 -2.94 2.40
C PRO A 76 -2.91 -1.96 2.78
N VAL A 77 -3.20 -1.05 3.70
CA VAL A 77 -2.23 -0.07 4.20
C VAL A 77 -1.23 -0.73 5.15
N VAL A 78 0.06 -0.45 4.97
CA VAL A 78 1.12 -0.90 5.89
C VAL A 78 1.06 -0.10 7.20
N LEU A 79 0.85 -0.80 8.31
CA LEU A 79 0.87 -0.22 9.66
C LEU A 79 2.29 -0.05 10.20
N GLY A 80 3.18 -1.00 9.88
CA GLY A 80 4.56 -0.94 10.33
C GLY A 80 5.41 -2.10 9.86
N VAL A 81 6.72 -1.92 10.00
CA VAL A 81 7.74 -2.88 9.62
C VAL A 81 8.67 -3.11 10.81
N ALA A 82 8.93 -4.37 11.13
CA ALA A 82 9.95 -4.76 12.09
C ALA A 82 11.08 -5.50 11.35
N VAL A 83 12.32 -5.08 11.59
CA VAL A 83 13.52 -5.67 11.00
C VAL A 83 14.43 -6.14 12.12
N VAL A 84 14.89 -7.38 12.04
CA VAL A 84 15.91 -7.95 12.91
C VAL A 84 17.09 -8.33 12.04
N CYS A 85 18.26 -7.72 12.26
CA CYS A 85 19.45 -7.98 11.46
C CYS A 85 20.72 -8.04 12.29
N GLU A 86 21.75 -8.73 11.78
CA GLU A 86 23.06 -8.82 12.45
C GLU A 86 23.70 -7.44 12.60
N GLY A 87 23.48 -6.49 11.68
CA GLY A 87 23.99 -5.12 11.80
C GLY A 87 23.14 -4.18 12.66
N GLY A 88 22.08 -4.67 13.32
CA GLY A 88 21.04 -3.85 13.97
C GLY A 88 21.49 -3.06 15.21
N ASP A 89 22.73 -3.22 15.67
CA ASP A 89 23.38 -2.46 16.74
C ASP A 89 24.21 -1.28 16.21
N ASN A 90 24.58 -1.28 14.93
CA ASN A 90 25.30 -0.18 14.30
C ASN A 90 24.32 0.95 13.92
N PRO A 91 24.47 2.17 14.46
CA PRO A 91 23.57 3.29 14.17
C PRO A 91 23.46 3.65 12.69
N LEU A 92 24.56 3.58 11.93
CA LEU A 92 24.57 3.88 10.50
C LEU A 92 23.81 2.84 9.68
N ILE A 93 23.94 1.57 10.06
CA ILE A 93 23.19 0.48 9.42
C ILE A 93 21.71 0.62 9.77
N LYS A 94 21.40 0.89 11.04
CA LYS A 94 20.04 1.10 11.52
C LYS A 94 19.33 2.22 10.74
N GLU A 95 19.99 3.35 10.53
CA GLU A 95 19.46 4.46 9.74
C GLU A 95 19.16 4.06 8.29
N LYS A 96 20.12 3.41 7.60
CA LYS A 96 19.92 2.92 6.23
C LYS A 96 18.75 1.95 6.11
N VAL A 97 18.61 1.03 7.08
CA VAL A 97 17.51 0.06 7.11
C VAL A 97 16.17 0.77 7.31
N ILE A 98 16.10 1.74 8.23
CA ILE A 98 14.88 2.52 8.48
C ILE A 98 14.48 3.29 7.21
N GLU A 99 15.42 3.97 6.57
CA GLU A 99 15.18 4.73 5.34
C GLU A 99 14.67 3.83 4.21
N THR A 100 15.38 2.72 3.96
CA THR A 100 15.03 1.76 2.89
C THR A 100 13.63 1.19 3.10
N ALA A 101 13.30 0.73 4.31
CA ALA A 101 11.98 0.20 4.62
C ALA A 101 10.88 1.28 4.56
N SER A 102 11.18 2.51 4.97
CA SER A 102 10.24 3.63 4.89
C SER A 102 9.87 3.95 3.44
N VAL A 103 10.87 4.02 2.55
CA VAL A 103 10.68 4.31 1.12
C VAL A 103 9.92 3.18 0.43
N LEU A 104 10.33 1.93 0.63
CA LEU A 104 9.71 0.78 -0.04
C LEU A 104 8.28 0.51 0.42
N CYS A 105 7.98 0.75 1.70
CA CYS A 105 6.64 0.53 2.24
C CYS A 105 5.76 1.79 2.26
N GLY A 106 6.28 2.96 1.85
CA GLY A 106 5.54 4.23 1.89
C GLY A 106 5.12 4.66 3.30
N ILE A 107 5.91 4.29 4.32
CA ILE A 107 5.60 4.59 5.74
C ILE A 107 6.61 5.55 6.34
N LYS A 108 6.21 6.23 7.41
CA LYS A 108 7.10 7.10 8.19
C LYS A 108 8.10 6.26 9.00
N SER A 109 9.28 6.82 9.25
CA SER A 109 10.36 6.17 10.02
C SER A 109 9.94 5.73 11.43
N ASN A 110 9.01 6.44 12.08
CA ASN A 110 8.47 6.05 13.39
C ASN A 110 7.57 4.80 13.36
N ARG A 111 7.28 4.24 12.17
CA ARG A 111 6.59 2.96 11.97
C ARG A 111 7.56 1.83 11.60
N VAL A 112 8.87 2.09 11.60
CA VAL A 112 9.91 1.09 11.36
C VAL A 112 10.69 0.84 12.64
N SER A 113 10.83 -0.42 13.05
CA SER A 113 11.67 -0.82 14.18
C SER A 113 12.80 -1.72 13.72
N VAL A 114 14.02 -1.47 14.22
CA VAL A 114 15.23 -2.23 13.86
C VAL A 114 15.94 -2.70 15.12
N SER A 115 16.14 -4.02 15.23
CA SER A 115 16.79 -4.67 16.36
C SER A 115 17.96 -5.57 15.93
N LYS A 116 18.91 -5.76 16.84
CA LYS A 116 20.04 -6.67 16.65
C LYS A 116 19.58 -8.12 16.69
N MET A 117 20.00 -8.91 15.71
CA MET A 117 19.84 -10.36 15.71
C MET A 117 20.80 -10.99 16.74
N SER A 118 20.26 -11.84 17.61
CA SER A 118 21.01 -12.63 18.60
C SER A 118 21.11 -14.09 18.17
#